data_AF-A0A1W6DRY9-F1
#
_entry.id   AF-A0A1W6DRY9-F1
#
_cell.length_a   1.000
_cell.length_b   1.000
_cell.length_c   1.000
_cell.angle_alpha   90.00
_cell.angle_beta   90.00
_cell.angle_gamma   90.00
#
_symmetry.space_group_name_H-M   'P 1'
#
loop_
_entity.id
_entity.type
_entity.pdbx_description
1 polymer ?
#
loop_
_entity_poly.entity_id
_entity_poly.type
_entity_poly.pdbx_seq_one_letter_code
_entity_poly.pdbx_strand_id
1 'polypeptide(L)'
;MGVDVTLARVVQQGTSPRRRSTTSVDVVPDDGDVLARLLPASGLPMLARVDPYGDVVLSGSEMEQLLDELHILMDRSSPPDAVVLGAVVVLAERCRRELGSELRFEGD
;
A
#
# COMPACT_ATOMS: atom_id res chain seq x y z
N MET A 1 8.44 -11.32 -8.59
CA MET A 1 7.01 -11.01 -8.68
C MET A 1 6.83 -9.94 -7.64
N GLY A 2 6.76 -8.69 -8.11
CA GLY A 2 6.79 -7.52 -7.24
C GLY A 2 5.43 -7.23 -6.66
N VAL A 3 5.39 -6.32 -5.68
CA VAL A 3 4.15 -5.70 -5.23
C VAL A 3 4.27 -4.19 -5.40
N ASP A 4 3.65 -3.66 -6.44
CA ASP A 4 3.61 -2.23 -6.65
C ASP A 4 2.59 -1.58 -5.71
N VAL A 5 2.91 -0.38 -5.21
CA VAL A 5 2.00 0.37 -4.34
C VAL A 5 1.48 1.60 -5.06
N THR A 6 0.20 1.57 -5.41
CA THR A 6 -0.49 2.65 -6.13
C THR A 6 -1.41 3.42 -5.19
N LEU A 7 -1.19 4.73 -5.07
CA LEU A 7 -2.18 5.65 -4.50
C LEU A 7 -3.22 5.97 -5.57
N ALA A 8 -4.47 5.61 -5.33
CA ALA A 8 -5.57 5.86 -6.26
C ALA A 8 -6.62 6.77 -5.63
N ARG A 9 -7.14 7.72 -6.40
CA ARG A 9 -8.28 8.56 -5.99
C ARG A 9 -9.56 8.05 -6.62
N VAL A 10 -10.60 7.87 -5.80
CA VAL A 10 -11.93 7.47 -6.24
C VAL A 10 -12.65 8.70 -6.81
N VAL A 11 -12.89 8.70 -8.12
CA VAL A 11 -13.47 9.87 -8.84
C VAL A 11 -14.99 9.78 -8.93
N GLN A 12 -15.57 8.58 -8.85
CA GLN A 12 -17.03 8.41 -8.90
C GLN A 12 -17.51 7.27 -7.98
N GLN A 13 -18.24 7.64 -6.91
CA GLN A 13 -19.07 6.71 -6.12
C GLN A 13 -20.41 6.50 -6.84
N GLY A 14 -20.41 5.79 -7.97
CA GLY A 14 -21.67 5.25 -8.48
C GLY A 14 -22.18 4.18 -7.50
N THR A 15 -23.49 4.13 -7.22
CA THR A 15 -24.12 3.14 -6.33
C THR A 15 -24.05 1.68 -6.85
N SER A 16 -23.33 1.44 -7.96
CA SER A 16 -23.15 0.13 -8.57
C SER A 16 -21.67 -0.27 -8.55
N PRO A 17 -21.31 -1.48 -8.07
CA PRO A 17 -19.93 -1.97 -7.98
C PRO A 17 -19.16 -1.95 -9.30
N ARG A 18 -19.87 -1.96 -10.44
CA ARG A 18 -19.31 -2.02 -11.81
C ARG A 18 -18.84 -0.68 -12.37
N ARG A 19 -19.05 0.45 -11.68
CA ARG A 19 -18.79 1.81 -12.21
C ARG A 19 -17.90 2.67 -11.32
N ARG A 20 -17.14 2.03 -10.42
CA ARG A 20 -16.14 2.70 -9.61
C ARG A 20 -14.95 3.06 -10.50
N SER A 21 -14.80 4.33 -10.84
CA SER A 21 -13.62 4.84 -11.54
C SER A 21 -12.62 5.37 -10.53
N THR A 22 -11.42 4.79 -10.52
CA THR A 22 -10.26 5.27 -9.78
C THR A 22 -9.25 5.87 -10.76
N THR A 23 -8.51 6.88 -10.29
CA THR A 23 -7.39 7.47 -11.03
C THR A 23 -6.14 7.31 -10.19
N SER A 24 -5.11 6.68 -10.75
CA SER A 24 -3.80 6.59 -10.11
C SER A 24 -3.22 7.98 -9.95
N VAL A 25 -2.89 8.34 -8.72
CA VAL A 25 -2.32 9.62 -8.32
C VAL A 25 -0.80 9.52 -8.24
N ASP A 26 -0.31 8.39 -7.72
CA ASP A 26 1.11 8.17 -7.46
C ASP A 26 1.39 6.66 -7.34
N VAL A 27 2.63 6.23 -7.61
CA VAL A 27 3.02 4.82 -7.62
C VAL A 27 4.43 4.66 -7.06
N VAL A 28 4.62 3.68 -6.18
CA VAL A 28 5.92 3.17 -5.74
C VAL A 28 6.08 1.77 -6.33
N PRO A 29 6.91 1.60 -7.37
CA PRO A 29 7.17 0.28 -7.95
C PRO A 29 8.08 -0.56 -7.03
N ASP A 30 7.89 -1.87 -7.03
CA ASP A 30 8.71 -2.84 -6.30
C ASP A 30 9.69 -3.59 -7.22
N ASP A 31 10.49 -2.82 -7.97
CA ASP A 31 11.47 -3.33 -8.95
C ASP A 31 12.47 -4.35 -8.36
N GLY A 32 12.64 -4.34 -7.04
CA GLY A 32 13.57 -5.22 -6.30
C GLY A 32 12.92 -6.39 -5.58
N ASP A 33 11.62 -6.63 -5.75
CA ASP A 33 10.82 -7.60 -4.98
C ASP A 33 10.98 -7.42 -3.44
N VAL A 34 11.27 -6.20 -2.98
CA VAL A 34 11.53 -5.87 -1.58
C VAL A 34 10.23 -5.92 -0.80
N LEU A 35 9.18 -5.29 -1.30
CA LEU A 35 7.85 -5.26 -0.68
C LEU A 35 7.22 -6.66 -0.73
N ALA A 36 7.29 -7.32 -1.89
CA ALA A 36 6.81 -8.68 -2.06
C ALA A 36 7.44 -9.68 -1.07
N ARG A 37 8.71 -9.47 -0.71
CA ARG A 37 9.43 -10.30 0.26
C ARG A 37 9.13 -9.91 1.71
N LEU A 38 9.10 -8.62 2.04
CA LEU A 38 9.07 -8.15 3.42
C LEU A 38 7.67 -8.09 4.02
N LEU A 39 6.66 -7.67 3.25
CA LEU A 39 5.32 -7.43 3.78
C LEU A 39 4.65 -8.73 4.27
N PRO A 40 4.61 -9.83 3.48
CA PRO A 40 3.97 -11.07 3.91
C PRO A 40 4.73 -11.74 5.07
N ALA A 41 6.05 -11.59 5.10
CA ALA A 41 6.93 -12.17 6.12
C ALA A 41 7.04 -11.34 7.40
N SER A 42 6.44 -10.15 7.45
CA SER A 42 6.55 -9.21 8.57
C SER A 42 5.97 -9.73 9.90
N GLY A 43 5.03 -10.68 9.83
CA GLY A 43 4.26 -11.16 10.97
C GLY A 43 3.28 -10.12 11.53
N LEU A 44 3.03 -9.04 10.79
CA LEU A 44 2.10 -7.97 11.17
C LEU A 44 0.77 -8.15 10.43
N PRO A 45 -0.37 -8.04 11.12
CA PRO A 45 -1.64 -8.55 10.60
C PRO A 45 -2.13 -7.85 9.34
N MET A 46 -1.86 -6.56 9.15
CA MET A 46 -2.26 -5.86 7.94
C MET A 46 -1.25 -6.02 6.81
N LEU A 47 0.05 -5.95 7.10
CA LEU A 47 1.07 -6.19 6.09
C LEU A 47 1.05 -7.64 5.57
N ALA A 48 0.66 -8.60 6.41
CA ALA A 48 0.48 -9.99 6.03
C ALA A 48 -0.72 -10.24 5.08
N ARG A 49 -1.61 -9.25 4.90
CA ARG A 49 -2.68 -9.35 3.90
C ARG A 49 -2.13 -9.18 2.48
N VAL A 50 -1.01 -8.47 2.33
CA VAL A 50 -0.39 -8.21 1.03
C VAL A 50 0.11 -9.53 0.44
N ASP A 51 -0.30 -9.81 -0.79
CA ASP A 51 0.02 -11.02 -1.53
C ASP A 51 0.69 -10.63 -2.85
N PRO A 52 1.91 -11.12 -3.15
CA PRO A 52 2.57 -10.88 -4.44
C PRO A 52 1.77 -11.33 -5.67
N TYR A 53 0.73 -12.15 -5.50
CA TYR A 53 -0.12 -12.65 -6.58
C TYR A 53 -1.53 -12.03 -6.59
N GLY A 54 -1.81 -11.06 -5.71
CA GLY A 54 -3.17 -10.55 -5.53
C GLY A 54 -3.22 -9.10 -5.12
N ASP A 55 -4.31 -8.43 -5.50
CA ASP A 55 -4.53 -7.03 -5.14
C ASP A 55 -5.06 -6.90 -3.71
N VAL A 56 -4.46 -6.00 -2.94
CA VAL A 56 -5.01 -5.52 -1.67
C VAL A 56 -5.31 -4.04 -1.76
N VAL A 57 -6.57 -3.68 -1.55
CA VAL A 57 -7.01 -2.30 -1.53
C VAL A 57 -7.33 -1.91 -0.08
N LEU A 58 -6.68 -0.86 0.40
CA LEU A 58 -6.87 -0.29 1.72
C LEU A 58 -7.46 1.11 1.61
N SER A 59 -8.43 1.37 2.48
CA SER A 59 -9.11 2.66 2.59
C SER A 59 -8.38 3.61 3.53
N GLY A 60 -8.71 4.91 3.47
CA GLY A 60 -8.17 5.92 4.39
C GLY A 60 -8.32 5.58 5.88
N SER A 61 -9.36 4.83 6.28
CA SER A 61 -9.56 4.39 7.67
C SER A 61 -8.58 3.32 8.13
N GLU A 62 -8.01 2.54 7.20
CA GLU A 62 -6.99 1.52 7.52
C GLU A 62 -5.59 2.13 7.59
N MET A 63 -5.38 3.36 7.11
CA MET A 63 -4.04 3.95 7.00
C MET A 63 -3.33 4.15 8.34
N GLU A 64 -4.06 4.39 9.44
CA GLU A 64 -3.45 4.53 10.76
C GLU A 64 -2.75 3.24 11.20
N GLN A 65 -3.45 2.11 11.15
CA GLN A 65 -2.86 0.81 11.44
C GLN A 65 -1.71 0.49 10.48
N LEU A 66 -1.81 0.92 9.21
CA LEU A 66 -0.80 0.61 8.19
C LEU A 66 0.51 1.32 8.51
N LEU A 67 0.40 2.60 8.84
CA LEU A 67 1.54 3.43 9.20
C LEU A 67 2.24 2.87 10.43
N ASP A 68 1.49 2.45 11.46
CA ASP A 68 2.06 1.84 12.67
C ASP A 68 2.84 0.56 12.33
N GLU A 69 2.26 -0.33 11.52
CA GLU A 69 2.91 -1.56 11.11
C GLU A 69 4.14 -1.31 10.22
N LEU A 70 4.07 -0.34 9.30
CA LEU A 70 5.20 0.05 8.44
C LEU A 70 6.36 0.61 9.25
N HIS A 71 6.10 1.45 10.27
CA HIS A 71 7.16 1.94 11.16
C HIS A 71 7.83 0.80 11.93
N ILE A 72 7.05 -0.14 12.46
CA ILE A 72 7.59 -1.34 13.13
C ILE A 72 8.47 -2.16 12.16
N LEU A 73 8.03 -2.31 10.91
CA LEU A 73 8.79 -3.06 9.91
C LEU A 73 10.06 -2.32 9.50
N MET A 74 10.02 -1.00 9.34
CA MET A 74 11.19 -0.16 9.05
C MET A 74 12.27 -0.30 10.12
N ASP A 75 11.90 -0.26 11.40
CA ASP A 75 12.84 -0.42 12.52
C ASP A 75 13.54 -1.79 12.53
N ARG A 76 12.91 -2.81 11.94
CA ARG A 76 13.44 -4.18 11.82
C ARG A 76 14.20 -4.43 10.52
N SER A 77 14.09 -3.52 9.55
CA SER A 77 14.58 -3.71 8.19
C SER A 77 16.00 -3.18 8.02
N SER A 78 16.68 -3.68 6.98
CA SER A 78 17.98 -3.12 6.60
C SER A 78 17.83 -1.67 6.08
N PRO A 79 18.86 -0.82 6.14
CA PRO A 79 18.73 0.57 5.66
C PRO A 79 18.24 0.71 4.20
N PRO A 80 18.67 -0.13 3.23
CA PRO A 80 18.11 -0.10 1.88
C PRO A 80 16.61 -0.44 1.84
N ASP A 81 16.20 -1.47 2.58
CA ASP A 81 14.80 -1.89 2.65
C ASP A 81 13.91 -0.81 3.31
N ALA A 82 14.44 -0.14 4.35
CA ALA A 82 13.76 0.95 5.05
C ALA A 82 13.51 2.18 4.14
N VAL A 83 14.35 2.41 3.12
CA VAL A 83 14.11 3.47 2.13
C VAL A 83 12.87 3.18 1.29
N VAL A 84 12.71 1.92 0.84
CA VAL A 84 11.54 1.50 0.07
C VAL A 84 10.28 1.59 0.92
N LEU A 85 10.33 1.10 2.16
CA LEU A 85 9.22 1.21 3.12
C LEU A 85 8.87 2.68 3.43
N GLY A 86 9.87 3.55 3.51
CA GLY A 86 9.66 4.99 3.70
C GLY A 86 8.87 5.64 2.54
N ALA A 87 9.08 5.21 1.31
CA ALA A 87 8.29 5.68 0.17
C ALA A 87 6.82 5.24 0.28
N VAL A 88 6.56 4.01 0.75
CA VAL A 88 5.20 3.51 1.02
C VAL A 88 4.54 4.30 2.15
N VAL A 89 5.28 4.64 3.21
CA VAL A 89 4.79 5.50 4.31
C VAL A 89 4.32 6.86 3.78
N VAL A 90 5.07 7.49 2.88
CA VAL A 90 4.69 8.77 2.27
C VAL A 90 3.36 8.65 1.50
N LEU A 91 3.15 7.57 0.74
CA LEU A 91 1.88 7.32 0.06
C LEU A 91 0.72 7.06 1.05
N ALA A 92 0.96 6.26 2.09
CA ALA A 92 -0.03 5.95 3.11
C ALA A 92 -0.45 7.22 3.90
N GLU A 93 0.50 8.09 4.25
CA GLU A 93 0.19 9.39 4.87
C GLU A 93 -0.68 10.25 3.96
N ARG A 94 -0.37 10.28 2.66
CA ARG A 94 -1.15 11.03 1.68
C ARG A 94 -2.56 10.46 1.54
N CYS A 95 -2.69 9.14 1.47
CA CYS A 95 -3.98 8.45 1.47
C CYS A 95 -4.81 8.77 2.71
N ARG A 96 -4.17 8.85 3.89
CA ARG A 96 -4.86 9.21 5.15
C ARG A 96 -5.42 10.63 5.13
N ARG A 97 -4.71 11.58 4.51
CA ARG A 97 -5.09 13.00 4.47
C ARG A 97 -6.13 13.29 3.38
N GLU A 98 -6.12 12.54 2.28
CA GLU A 98 -7.00 12.77 1.13
C GLU A 98 -8.28 11.93 1.22
N LEU A 99 -9.42 12.61 1.43
CA LEU A 99 -10.73 11.95 1.43
C LEU A 99 -11.04 11.34 0.04
N GLY A 100 -11.48 10.08 0.05
CA GLY A 100 -11.79 9.33 -1.17
C GLY A 100 -10.56 8.79 -1.90
N SER A 101 -9.40 8.78 -1.25
CA SER A 101 -8.22 8.06 -1.75
C SER A 101 -8.13 6.66 -1.14
N GLU A 102 -7.51 5.75 -1.89
CA GLU A 102 -7.25 4.37 -1.52
C GLU A 102 -5.80 4.05 -1.86
N LEU A 103 -5.18 3.21 -1.03
CA LEU A 103 -3.86 2.65 -1.28
C LEU A 103 -4.04 1.23 -1.80
N ARG A 104 -3.44 0.93 -2.95
CA ARG A 104 -3.53 -0.38 -3.60
C ARG A 104 -2.15 -1.01 -3.61
N PHE A 105 -2.06 -2.23 -3.10
CA PHE A 105 -0.93 -3.12 -3.29
C PHE A 105 -1.31 -4.04 -4.44
N GLU A 106 -0.60 -3.93 -5.56
CA GLU A 106 -0.88 -4.61 -6.81
C GLU A 106 0.22 -5.64 -7.03
N GLY A 107 -0.15 -6.93 -6.93
CA GLY A 107 0.74 -8.04 -7.27
C GLY A 107 0.80 -8.26 -8.78
N ASP A 108 1.90 -8.85 -9.25
CA ASP A 108 2.12 -9.24 -10.66
C ASP A 108 1.60 -10.66 -10.97
#